data_AF-A0A848UXA6-F1
#
_entry.id   AF-A0A848UXA6-F1
#
_cell.length_a   1.000
_cell.length_b   1.000
_cell.length_c   1.000
_cell.angle_alpha   90.00
_cell.angle_beta   90.00
_cell.angle_gamma   90.00
#
_symmetry.space_group_name_H-M   'P 1'
#
loop_
_entity.id
_entity.type
_entity.pdbx_description
1 polymer ?
#
loop_
_entity_poly.entity_id
_entity_poly.type
_entity_poly.pdbx_seq_one_letter_code
_entity_poly.pdbx_strand_id
1 'polypeptide(L)'
;MQEVKTQELREQQSALQSPILWGMAVILMLLIYAIDRGVPQGVAVGSGYVLVILFSWLFPKVRHTFFITLLCSALLWLEYLMGSESLSNNWVILSNRVLSTMSLWAVALLILVAKRRENALNVLNDSLEDAVSERTQALESQLAKINEKNRMIRLSQEKLLIAMEDERKAEERFKAILESAPDALLIIETNGKMVLINEQLRSMFGYNTEELIGHPVDRLIAGGWRAQTKMARHIRRTLDQQPTGTS
;
A
#
# COMPACT_ATOMS: atom_id res chain seq x y z
N MET A 1 -8.46 -12.00 9.52
CA MET A 1 -8.86 -12.74 10.74
C MET A 1 -10.02 -12.06 11.48
N GLN A 2 -10.09 -10.72 11.54
CA GLN A 2 -11.25 -10.02 12.10
C GLN A 2 -12.50 -10.16 11.22
N GLU A 3 -12.38 -10.04 9.90
CA GLU A 3 -13.51 -10.18 8.95
C GLU A 3 -14.20 -11.55 8.99
N VAL A 4 -13.42 -12.64 8.94
CA VAL A 4 -13.93 -14.02 9.06
C VAL A 4 -14.72 -14.19 10.37
N LYS A 5 -14.22 -13.61 11.47
CA LYS A 5 -14.89 -13.66 12.78
C LYS A 5 -16.19 -12.85 12.82
N THR A 6 -16.24 -11.69 12.16
CA THR A 6 -17.49 -10.90 12.02
C THR A 6 -18.51 -11.56 11.10
N GLN A 7 -18.06 -12.25 10.05
CA GLN A 7 -18.93 -12.97 9.13
C GLN A 7 -19.56 -14.19 9.83
N GLU A 8 -18.75 -14.97 10.56
CA GLU A 8 -19.23 -16.09 11.40
C GLU A 8 -20.22 -15.62 12.49
N LEU A 9 -19.94 -14.48 13.14
CA LEU A 9 -20.85 -13.89 14.13
C LEU A 9 -22.20 -13.46 13.52
N ARG A 10 -22.19 -12.85 12.33
CA ARG A 10 -23.42 -12.48 11.61
C ARG A 10 -24.22 -13.69 11.17
N GLU A 11 -23.55 -14.74 10.69
CA GLU A 11 -24.21 -15.99 10.32
C GLU A 11 -24.82 -16.69 11.53
N GLN A 12 -24.07 -16.80 12.64
CA GLN A 12 -24.58 -17.35 13.90
C GLN A 12 -25.75 -16.54 14.47
N GLN A 13 -25.67 -15.21 14.47
CA GLN A 13 -26.78 -14.35 14.90
C GLN A 13 -28.01 -14.50 13.99
N SER A 14 -27.81 -14.60 12.67
CA SER A 14 -28.91 -14.79 11.72
C SER A 14 -29.62 -16.14 11.89
N ALA A 15 -28.87 -17.19 12.24
CA ALA A 15 -29.41 -18.53 12.49
C ALA A 15 -30.27 -18.56 13.76
N LEU A 16 -29.80 -17.93 14.83
CA LEU A 16 -30.48 -17.89 16.13
C LEU A 16 -31.75 -17.03 16.12
N GLN A 17 -31.76 -15.93 15.36
CA GLN A 17 -32.90 -15.00 15.29
C GLN A 17 -34.04 -15.51 14.39
N SER A 18 -33.74 -16.36 13.42
CA SER A 18 -34.72 -16.81 12.42
C SER A 18 -35.99 -17.49 12.99
N PRO A 19 -35.94 -18.43 13.96
CA PRO A 19 -37.16 -19.03 14.50
C PRO A 19 -38.00 -18.06 15.35
N ILE A 20 -37.36 -17.14 16.08
CA ILE A 20 -38.04 -16.13 16.90
C ILE A 20 -38.81 -15.15 16.02
N LEU A 21 -38.17 -14.68 14.94
CA LEU A 21 -38.81 -13.79 13.96
C LEU A 21 -40.01 -14.47 13.28
N TRP A 22 -39.92 -15.76 12.95
CA TRP A 22 -41.06 -16.52 12.45
C TRP A 22 -42.21 -16.59 13.46
N GLY A 23 -41.91 -16.85 14.73
CA GLY A 23 -42.91 -16.84 15.80
C GLY A 23 -43.62 -15.49 15.93
N MET A 24 -42.87 -14.39 15.93
CA MET A 24 -43.44 -13.03 15.96
C MET A 24 -44.29 -12.71 14.72
N ALA A 25 -43.83 -13.12 13.53
CA ALA A 25 -44.57 -12.91 12.28
C ALA A 25 -45.91 -13.68 12.29
N VAL A 26 -45.92 -14.92 12.79
CA VAL A 26 -47.14 -15.72 12.94
C VAL A 26 -48.09 -15.08 13.96
N ILE A 27 -47.58 -14.62 15.11
CA ILE A 27 -48.41 -13.93 16.12
C ILE A 27 -49.04 -12.66 15.52
N LEU A 28 -48.25 -11.85 14.82
CA LEU A 28 -48.74 -10.63 14.17
C LEU A 28 -49.79 -10.94 13.10
N MET A 29 -49.56 -11.99 12.30
CA MET A 29 -50.50 -12.47 11.29
C MET A 29 -51.81 -12.95 11.91
N LEU A 30 -51.76 -13.75 12.99
CA LEU A 30 -52.94 -14.24 13.70
C LEU A 30 -53.73 -13.11 14.38
N LEU A 31 -53.03 -12.11 14.93
CA LEU A 31 -53.64 -10.93 15.53
C LEU A 31 -54.40 -10.11 14.48
N ILE A 32 -53.77 -9.85 13.33
CA ILE A 32 -54.41 -9.12 12.22
C ILE A 32 -55.61 -9.93 11.70
N TYR A 33 -55.48 -11.25 11.55
CA TYR A 33 -56.58 -12.12 11.13
C TYR A 33 -57.76 -12.12 12.12
N ALA A 34 -57.49 -12.12 13.43
CA ALA A 34 -58.52 -12.02 14.46
C ALA A 34 -59.26 -10.68 14.42
N ILE A 35 -58.55 -9.58 14.13
CA ILE A 35 -59.15 -8.26 13.91
C ILE A 35 -59.99 -8.27 12.62
N ASP A 36 -59.49 -8.82 11.51
CA ASP A 36 -60.19 -8.84 10.20
C ASP A 36 -61.55 -9.55 10.31
N ARG A 37 -61.60 -10.68 11.01
CA ARG A 37 -62.83 -11.44 11.33
C ARG A 37 -63.90 -10.62 12.08
N GLY A 38 -63.49 -9.64 12.88
CA GLY A 38 -64.40 -8.81 13.69
C GLY A 38 -64.97 -7.60 12.96
N VAL A 39 -64.45 -7.27 11.77
CA VAL A 39 -64.87 -6.09 11.00
C VAL A 39 -65.92 -6.49 9.95
N PRO A 40 -66.98 -5.70 9.72
CA PRO A 40 -67.96 -5.97 8.68
C PRO A 40 -67.34 -6.06 7.28
N GLN A 41 -67.86 -7.00 6.47
CA GLN A 41 -67.43 -7.19 5.09
C GLN A 41 -67.73 -5.92 4.27
N GLY A 42 -66.69 -5.28 3.72
CA GLY A 42 -66.80 -4.03 2.95
C GLY A 42 -65.83 -2.92 3.36
N VAL A 43 -65.09 -3.09 4.46
CA VAL A 43 -63.98 -2.20 4.85
C VAL A 43 -62.65 -2.77 4.34
N ALA A 44 -61.73 -1.91 3.87
CA ALA A 44 -60.41 -2.31 3.37
C ALA A 44 -59.41 -2.62 4.50
N VAL A 45 -59.74 -3.60 5.36
CA VAL A 45 -58.92 -4.01 6.51
C VAL A 45 -57.71 -4.86 6.10
N GLY A 46 -57.72 -5.44 4.89
CA GLY A 46 -56.60 -6.19 4.33
C GLY A 46 -55.27 -5.42 4.23
N SER A 47 -55.32 -4.09 4.35
CA SER A 47 -54.14 -3.22 4.50
C SER A 47 -53.33 -3.49 5.78
N GLY A 48 -53.93 -4.07 6.82
CA GLY A 48 -53.23 -4.43 8.07
C GLY A 48 -52.09 -5.44 7.84
N TYR A 49 -52.24 -6.34 6.86
CA TYR A 49 -51.20 -7.31 6.50
C TYR A 49 -49.93 -6.66 5.93
N VAL A 50 -49.99 -5.38 5.53
CA VAL A 50 -48.80 -4.61 5.13
C VAL A 50 -47.80 -4.54 6.28
N LEU A 51 -48.26 -4.48 7.54
CA LEU A 51 -47.38 -4.49 8.71
C LEU A 51 -46.60 -5.81 8.84
N VAL A 52 -47.20 -6.94 8.46
CA VAL A 52 -46.52 -8.25 8.42
C VAL A 52 -45.45 -8.27 7.32
N ILE A 53 -45.76 -7.67 6.17
CA ILE A 53 -44.80 -7.54 5.07
C ILE A 53 -43.65 -6.60 5.43
N LEU A 54 -43.93 -5.47 6.09
CA LEU A 54 -42.90 -4.56 6.62
C LEU A 54 -42.05 -5.26 7.68
N PHE A 55 -42.66 -6.02 8.59
CA PHE A 55 -41.94 -6.84 9.57
C PHE A 55 -41.03 -7.87 8.90
N SER A 56 -41.38 -8.34 7.69
CA SER A 56 -40.51 -9.22 6.91
C SER A 56 -39.15 -8.59 6.56
N TRP A 57 -39.00 -7.26 6.67
CA TRP A 57 -37.71 -6.57 6.51
C TRP A 57 -36.65 -7.14 7.44
N LEU A 58 -36.99 -7.50 8.67
CA LEU A 58 -36.05 -8.04 9.67
C LEU A 58 -35.47 -9.40 9.28
N PHE A 59 -36.05 -10.10 8.30
CA PHE A 59 -35.52 -11.38 7.86
C PHE A 59 -34.32 -11.19 6.94
N PRO A 60 -33.21 -11.90 7.18
CA PRO A 60 -31.98 -11.76 6.39
C PRO A 60 -32.14 -12.24 4.94
N LYS A 61 -33.06 -13.18 4.68
CA LYS A 61 -33.25 -13.79 3.35
C LYS A 61 -34.45 -13.19 2.63
N VAL A 62 -34.24 -12.75 1.39
CA VAL A 62 -35.31 -12.26 0.49
C VAL A 62 -36.42 -13.29 0.24
N ARG A 63 -36.10 -14.58 0.34
CA ARG A 63 -37.08 -15.67 0.18
C ARG A 63 -38.19 -15.60 1.23
N HIS A 64 -37.90 -15.16 2.46
CA HIS A 64 -38.89 -15.10 3.52
C HIS A 64 -39.97 -14.03 3.26
N THR A 65 -39.58 -12.86 2.75
CA THR A 65 -40.53 -11.81 2.34
C THR A 65 -41.51 -12.32 1.27
N PHE A 66 -41.04 -13.12 0.31
CA PHE A 66 -41.90 -13.74 -0.70
C PHE A 66 -42.90 -14.74 -0.09
N PHE A 67 -42.43 -15.67 0.76
CA PHE A 67 -43.30 -16.65 1.40
C PHE A 67 -44.36 -16.00 2.30
N ILE A 68 -43.98 -15.00 3.10
CA ILE A 68 -44.92 -14.26 3.96
C ILE A 68 -45.97 -13.53 3.13
N THR A 69 -45.56 -12.85 2.04
CA THR A 69 -46.50 -12.15 1.15
C THR A 69 -47.48 -13.12 0.48
N LEU A 70 -46.99 -14.26 0.00
CA LEU A 70 -47.82 -15.31 -0.58
C LEU A 70 -48.83 -15.84 0.43
N LEU A 71 -48.39 -16.13 1.66
CA LEU A 71 -49.26 -16.62 2.74
C LEU A 71 -50.33 -15.58 3.14
N CYS A 72 -49.97 -14.30 3.31
CA CYS A 72 -50.93 -13.22 3.55
C CYS A 72 -51.97 -13.13 2.43
N SER A 73 -51.53 -13.20 1.17
CA SER A 73 -52.44 -13.15 0.02
C SER A 73 -53.40 -14.36 -0.02
N ALA A 74 -52.90 -15.55 0.30
CA ALA A 74 -53.71 -16.76 0.37
C ALA A 74 -54.75 -16.67 1.49
N LEU A 75 -54.38 -16.13 2.67
CA LEU A 75 -55.31 -15.91 3.77
C LEU A 75 -56.44 -14.95 3.41
N LEU A 76 -56.14 -13.83 2.74
CA LEU A 76 -57.15 -12.87 2.29
C LEU A 76 -58.19 -13.50 1.34
N TRP A 77 -57.73 -14.37 0.43
CA TRP A 77 -58.62 -15.04 -0.52
C TRP A 77 -59.36 -16.24 0.11
N LEU A 78 -58.72 -16.96 1.03
CA LEU A 78 -59.35 -18.04 1.78
C LEU A 78 -60.50 -17.51 2.65
N GLU A 79 -60.31 -16.35 3.27
CA GLU A 79 -61.37 -15.68 4.04
C GLU A 79 -62.54 -15.24 3.15
N TYR A 80 -62.25 -14.73 1.94
CA TYR A 80 -63.29 -14.39 0.96
C TYR A 80 -64.12 -15.62 0.54
N LEU A 81 -63.48 -16.77 0.34
CA LEU A 81 -64.16 -18.02 -0.02
C LEU A 81 -64.96 -18.63 1.14
N MET A 82 -64.55 -18.42 2.38
CA MET A 82 -65.24 -18.92 3.58
C MET A 82 -66.36 -18.01 4.10
N GLY A 83 -66.41 -16.76 3.64
CA GLY A 83 -67.45 -15.81 4.02
C GLY A 83 -68.82 -16.23 3.48
N SER A 84 -69.74 -16.61 4.37
CA SER A 84 -71.11 -16.98 4.01
C SER A 84 -71.88 -15.79 3.42
N GLU A 85 -72.57 -16.03 2.31
CA GLU A 85 -73.31 -15.09 1.46
C GLU A 85 -74.05 -13.97 2.22
N SER A 86 -73.58 -12.73 2.07
CA SER A 86 -74.44 -11.54 2.26
C SER A 86 -74.79 -10.98 0.88
N LEU A 87 -76.02 -11.21 0.42
CA LEU A 87 -76.48 -10.98 -0.96
C LEU A 87 -76.50 -9.50 -1.43
N SER A 88 -76.02 -8.53 -0.65
CA SER A 88 -76.27 -7.11 -0.92
C SER A 88 -75.17 -6.41 -1.74
N ASN A 89 -73.87 -6.78 -1.66
CA ASN A 89 -72.80 -6.00 -2.32
C ASN A 89 -71.46 -6.74 -2.59
N ASN A 90 -71.50 -7.85 -3.34
CA ASN A 90 -70.31 -8.66 -3.66
C ASN A 90 -69.17 -7.90 -4.39
N TRP A 91 -69.51 -6.93 -5.24
CA TRP A 91 -68.52 -6.17 -6.03
C TRP A 91 -67.62 -5.25 -5.18
N VAL A 92 -68.14 -4.70 -4.08
CA VAL A 92 -67.37 -3.85 -3.16
C VAL A 92 -66.32 -4.69 -2.42
N ILE A 93 -66.70 -5.88 -1.96
CA ILE A 93 -65.80 -6.81 -1.27
C ILE A 93 -64.69 -7.25 -2.22
N LEU A 94 -65.03 -7.65 -3.46
CA LEU A 94 -64.05 -8.06 -4.47
C LEU A 94 -63.05 -6.93 -4.77
N SER A 95 -63.54 -5.70 -4.99
CA SER A 95 -62.70 -4.54 -5.28
C SER A 95 -61.73 -4.24 -4.13
N ASN A 96 -62.19 -4.33 -2.88
CA ASN A 96 -61.35 -4.11 -1.70
C ASN A 96 -60.29 -5.20 -1.52
N ARG A 97 -60.61 -6.47 -1.82
CA ARG A 97 -59.63 -7.57 -1.75
C ARG A 97 -58.59 -7.47 -2.87
N VAL A 98 -58.98 -7.07 -4.08
CA VAL A 98 -58.05 -6.76 -5.17
C VAL A 98 -57.12 -5.60 -4.77
N LEU A 99 -57.67 -4.50 -4.25
CA LEU A 99 -56.88 -3.34 -3.83
C LEU A 99 -55.91 -3.69 -2.68
N SER A 100 -56.35 -4.49 -1.72
CA SER A 100 -55.52 -4.96 -0.60
C SER A 100 -54.40 -5.88 -1.08
N THR A 101 -54.69 -6.80 -1.99
CA THR A 101 -53.65 -7.69 -2.54
C THR A 101 -52.66 -6.92 -3.42
N MET A 102 -53.11 -5.97 -4.24
CA MET A 102 -52.22 -5.10 -5.00
C MET A 102 -51.29 -4.28 -4.09
N SER A 103 -51.79 -3.71 -2.99
CA SER A 103 -50.96 -2.95 -2.06
C SER A 103 -49.94 -3.82 -1.33
N LEU A 104 -50.31 -5.06 -0.95
CA LEU A 104 -49.37 -6.03 -0.38
C LEU A 104 -48.23 -6.35 -1.34
N TRP A 105 -48.54 -6.65 -2.60
CA TRP A 105 -47.53 -6.96 -3.61
C TRP A 105 -46.66 -5.75 -3.98
N ALA A 106 -47.23 -4.54 -3.97
CA ALA A 106 -46.46 -3.31 -4.17
C ALA A 106 -45.42 -3.10 -3.06
N VAL A 107 -45.81 -3.25 -1.79
CA VAL A 107 -44.89 -3.13 -0.66
C VAL A 107 -43.85 -4.26 -0.68
N ALA A 108 -44.28 -5.50 -0.95
CA ALA A 108 -43.35 -6.62 -1.08
C ALA A 108 -42.30 -6.39 -2.17
N LEU A 109 -42.70 -5.86 -3.34
CA LEU A 109 -41.77 -5.51 -4.42
C LEU A 109 -40.74 -4.47 -3.96
N LEU A 110 -41.17 -3.42 -3.25
CA LEU A 110 -40.27 -2.40 -2.71
C LEU A 110 -39.23 -3.01 -1.75
N ILE A 111 -39.66 -3.88 -0.83
CA ILE A 111 -38.75 -4.56 0.11
C ILE A 111 -37.79 -5.49 -0.63
N LEU A 112 -38.25 -6.24 -1.63
CA LEU A 112 -37.40 -7.12 -2.43
C LEU A 112 -36.32 -6.34 -3.20
N VAL A 113 -36.70 -5.21 -3.82
CA VAL A 113 -35.74 -4.33 -4.50
C VAL A 113 -34.76 -3.71 -3.51
N ALA A 114 -35.23 -3.24 -2.36
CA ALA A 114 -34.39 -2.66 -1.32
C ALA A 114 -33.34 -3.67 -0.80
N LYS A 115 -33.77 -4.88 -0.41
CA LYS A 115 -32.85 -5.93 0.04
C LYS A 115 -31.88 -6.39 -1.03
N ARG A 116 -32.29 -6.43 -2.31
CA ARG A 116 -31.38 -6.75 -3.42
C ARG A 116 -30.30 -5.68 -3.59
N ARG A 117 -30.66 -4.40 -3.45
CA ARG A 117 -29.70 -3.28 -3.51
C ARG A 117 -28.72 -3.34 -2.34
N GLU A 118 -29.21 -3.61 -1.14
CA GLU A 118 -28.38 -3.76 0.05
C GLU A 118 -27.38 -4.91 -0.09
N ASN A 119 -27.83 -6.09 -0.53
CA ASN A 119 -26.94 -7.22 -0.76
C ASN A 119 -25.89 -6.95 -1.84
N ALA A 120 -26.27 -6.28 -2.94
CA ALA A 120 -25.33 -5.90 -3.99
C ALA A 120 -24.31 -4.86 -3.50
N LEU A 121 -24.74 -3.90 -2.69
CA LEU A 121 -23.86 -2.93 -2.04
C LEU A 121 -22.87 -3.60 -1.09
N ASN A 122 -23.33 -4.56 -0.28
CA ASN A 122 -22.45 -5.29 0.64
C ASN A 122 -21.37 -6.08 -0.13
N VAL A 123 -21.75 -6.81 -1.18
CA VAL A 123 -20.77 -7.53 -2.02
C VAL A 123 -19.75 -6.59 -2.66
N LEU A 124 -20.19 -5.42 -3.14
CA LEU A 124 -19.29 -4.42 -3.70
C LEU A 124 -18.36 -3.84 -2.63
N ASN A 125 -18.90 -3.54 -1.44
CA ASN A 125 -18.12 -3.04 -0.32
C ASN A 125 -17.05 -4.04 0.11
N ASP A 126 -17.40 -5.30 0.28
CA ASP A 126 -16.47 -6.37 0.64
C ASP A 126 -15.35 -6.48 -0.41
N SER A 127 -15.68 -6.44 -1.71
CA SER A 127 -14.65 -6.46 -2.77
C SER A 127 -13.74 -5.23 -2.78
N LEU A 128 -14.25 -4.07 -2.36
CA LEU A 128 -13.48 -2.85 -2.24
C LEU A 128 -12.55 -2.93 -1.02
N GLU A 129 -13.03 -3.46 0.10
CA GLU A 129 -12.23 -3.71 1.30
C GLU A 129 -11.08 -4.67 0.99
N ASP A 130 -11.35 -5.76 0.27
CA ASP A 130 -10.33 -6.71 -0.21
C ASP A 130 -9.27 -6.00 -1.07
N ALA A 131 -9.69 -5.20 -2.06
CA ALA A 131 -8.79 -4.47 -2.94
C ALA A 131 -7.96 -3.41 -2.20
N VAL A 132 -8.56 -2.71 -1.22
CA VAL A 132 -7.87 -1.74 -0.37
C VAL A 132 -6.82 -2.46 0.50
N SER A 133 -7.17 -3.60 1.09
CA SER A 133 -6.26 -4.41 1.90
C SER A 133 -5.06 -4.89 1.07
N GLU A 134 -5.31 -5.43 -0.13
CA GLU A 134 -4.25 -5.88 -1.05
C GLU A 134 -3.31 -4.73 -1.43
N ARG A 135 -3.88 -3.58 -1.83
CA ARG A 135 -3.08 -2.40 -2.20
C ARG A 135 -2.28 -1.85 -1.03
N THR A 136 -2.84 -1.89 0.18
CA THR A 136 -2.16 -1.43 1.40
C THR A 136 -0.97 -2.33 1.73
N GLN A 137 -1.14 -3.66 1.67
CA GLN A 137 -0.04 -4.61 1.86
C GLN A 137 1.06 -4.45 0.80
N ALA A 138 0.67 -4.22 -0.46
CA ALA A 138 1.63 -3.97 -1.54
C ALA A 138 2.44 -2.68 -1.30
N LEU A 139 1.79 -1.60 -0.85
CA LEU A 139 2.45 -0.33 -0.50
C LEU A 139 3.40 -0.49 0.70
N GLU A 140 3.01 -1.21 1.74
CA GLU A 140 3.87 -1.49 2.89
C GLU A 140 5.12 -2.28 2.49
N SER A 141 4.97 -3.29 1.62
CA SER A 141 6.10 -4.03 1.06
C SER A 141 7.05 -3.13 0.28
N GLN A 142 6.51 -2.22 -0.53
CA GLN A 142 7.32 -1.24 -1.27
C GLN A 142 8.05 -0.28 -0.33
N LEU A 143 7.38 0.23 0.69
CA LEU A 143 7.99 1.09 1.70
C LEU A 143 9.13 0.38 2.44
N ALA A 144 8.94 -0.90 2.81
CA ALA A 144 10.00 -1.70 3.43
C ALA A 144 11.23 -1.84 2.51
N LYS A 145 11.02 -2.10 1.21
CA LYS A 145 12.12 -2.16 0.22
C LYS A 145 12.83 -0.81 0.05
N ILE A 146 12.09 0.29 -0.01
CA ILE A 146 12.66 1.64 -0.13
C ILE A 146 13.47 1.98 1.13
N ASN A 147 12.96 1.69 2.32
CA ASN A 147 13.66 1.94 3.57
C ASN A 147 14.95 1.12 3.66
N GLU A 148 14.93 -0.14 3.23
CA GLU A 148 16.14 -0.96 3.18
C GLU A 148 17.16 -0.41 2.17
N LYS A 149 16.71 -0.02 0.96
CA LYS A 149 17.60 0.60 -0.03
C LYS A 149 18.21 1.92 0.49
N ASN A 150 17.41 2.74 1.17
CA ASN A 150 17.88 3.98 1.78
C ASN A 150 18.92 3.71 2.87
N ARG A 151 18.71 2.68 3.70
CA ARG A 151 19.69 2.24 4.70
C ARG A 151 21.00 1.81 4.03
N MET A 152 20.93 1.02 2.97
CA MET A 152 22.10 0.57 2.23
C MET A 152 22.87 1.73 1.60
N ILE A 153 22.18 2.69 1.01
CA ILE A 153 22.80 3.90 0.45
C ILE A 153 23.54 4.67 1.56
N ARG A 154 22.91 4.90 2.72
CA ARG A 154 23.56 5.60 3.84
C ARG A 154 24.81 4.90 4.33
N LEU A 155 24.76 3.57 4.49
CA LEU A 155 25.94 2.78 4.88
C LEU A 155 27.04 2.83 3.82
N SER A 156 26.68 2.82 2.53
CA SER A 156 27.67 2.95 1.45
C SER A 156 28.32 4.34 1.43
N GLN A 157 27.54 5.39 1.71
CA GLN A 157 28.02 6.77 1.81
C GLN A 157 28.98 6.94 2.99
N GLU A 158 28.64 6.37 4.16
CA GLU A 158 29.48 6.42 5.34
C GLU A 158 30.82 5.70 5.12
N LYS A 159 30.79 4.50 4.53
CA LYS A 159 32.01 3.75 4.20
C LYS A 159 32.89 4.51 3.20
N LEU A 160 32.28 5.12 2.17
CA LEU A 160 33.02 5.90 1.20
C LEU A 160 33.69 7.12 1.85
N LEU A 161 32.99 7.80 2.76
CA LEU A 161 33.54 8.94 3.48
C LEU A 161 34.76 8.55 4.34
N ILE A 162 34.68 7.42 5.04
CA ILE A 162 35.80 6.90 5.85
C ILE A 162 36.99 6.55 4.94
N ALA A 163 36.75 5.84 3.83
CA ALA A 163 37.80 5.46 2.89
C ALA A 163 38.50 6.69 2.27
N MET A 164 37.74 7.72 1.89
CA MET A 164 38.29 8.97 1.37
C MET A 164 39.15 9.71 2.40
N GLU A 165 38.72 9.73 3.67
CA GLU A 165 39.48 10.37 4.73
C GLU A 165 40.76 9.61 5.08
N ASP A 166 40.72 8.28 5.05
CA ASP A 166 41.90 7.43 5.25
C ASP A 166 42.92 7.62 4.11
N GLU A 167 42.45 7.69 2.86
CA GLU A 167 43.28 8.00 1.69
C GLU A 167 43.93 9.38 1.83
N ARG A 168 43.15 10.41 2.16
CA ARG A 168 43.65 11.78 2.38
C ARG A 168 44.73 11.82 3.47
N LYS A 169 44.50 11.15 4.62
CA LYS A 169 45.49 11.06 5.71
C LYS A 169 46.75 10.31 5.30
N ALA A 170 46.63 9.25 4.50
CA ALA A 170 47.77 8.52 3.98
C ALA A 170 48.62 9.41 3.04
N GLU A 171 47.97 10.17 2.16
CA GLU A 171 48.63 11.11 1.26
C GLU A 171 49.33 12.24 2.04
N GLU A 172 48.67 12.83 3.04
CA GLU A 172 49.26 13.87 3.89
C GLU A 172 50.48 13.36 4.67
N ARG A 173 50.39 12.14 5.23
CA ARG A 173 51.52 11.50 5.92
C ARG A 173 52.67 11.21 4.96
N PHE A 174 52.38 10.72 3.75
CA PHE A 174 53.38 10.46 2.73
C PHE A 174 54.10 11.75 2.32
N LYS A 175 53.36 12.83 2.06
CA LYS A 175 53.91 14.15 1.77
C LYS A 175 54.77 14.67 2.92
N ALA A 176 54.31 14.57 4.17
CA ALA A 176 55.08 15.01 5.35
C ALA A 176 56.40 14.23 5.53
N ILE A 177 56.38 12.91 5.32
CA ILE A 177 57.60 12.08 5.38
C ILE A 177 58.57 12.48 4.27
N LEU A 178 58.08 12.69 3.04
CA LEU A 178 58.94 13.09 1.93
C LEU A 178 59.58 14.46 2.18
N GLU A 179 58.78 15.44 2.59
CA GLU A 179 59.24 16.81 2.88
C GLU A 179 60.26 16.87 4.03
N SER A 180 60.10 16.05 5.08
CA SER A 180 61.00 16.03 6.24
C SER A 180 62.22 15.09 6.09
N ALA A 181 62.37 14.39 4.96
CA ALA A 181 63.48 13.46 4.77
C ALA A 181 64.84 14.19 4.73
N PRO A 182 65.85 13.71 5.47
CA PRO A 182 67.16 14.35 5.57
C PRO A 182 67.99 14.25 4.29
N ASP A 183 67.64 13.30 3.41
CA ASP A 183 68.22 13.17 2.08
C ASP A 183 67.38 13.93 1.05
N ALA A 184 68.02 14.51 0.05
CA ALA A 184 67.32 15.16 -1.04
C ALA A 184 66.67 14.11 -1.96
N LEU A 185 65.34 14.20 -2.12
CA LEU A 185 64.50 13.25 -2.84
C LEU A 185 63.80 13.92 -4.01
N LEU A 186 63.73 13.20 -5.13
CA LEU A 186 62.93 13.56 -6.30
C LEU A 186 62.26 12.32 -6.89
N ILE A 187 61.08 12.51 -7.47
CA ILE A 187 60.38 11.50 -8.27
C ILE A 187 60.23 12.06 -9.68
N ILE A 188 60.58 11.25 -10.68
CA ILE A 188 60.44 11.58 -12.10
C ILE A 188 59.41 10.66 -12.77
N GLU A 189 58.69 11.22 -13.73
CA GLU A 189 57.88 10.46 -14.69
C GLU A 189 58.78 9.73 -15.69
N THR A 190 58.20 8.79 -16.44
CA THR A 190 58.88 8.05 -17.53
C THR A 190 59.44 8.96 -18.62
N ASN A 191 58.90 10.18 -18.78
CA ASN A 191 59.38 11.20 -19.70
C ASN A 191 60.54 12.06 -19.13
N GLY A 192 61.01 11.76 -17.92
CA GLY A 192 62.09 12.48 -17.23
C GLY A 192 61.68 13.80 -16.55
N LYS A 193 60.39 14.14 -16.51
CA LYS A 193 59.88 15.33 -15.81
C LYS A 193 59.78 15.07 -14.31
N MET A 194 60.17 16.04 -13.49
CA MET A 194 60.03 15.96 -12.04
C MET A 194 58.57 16.13 -11.61
N VAL A 195 58.05 15.18 -10.83
CA VAL A 195 56.66 15.17 -10.34
C VAL A 195 56.58 15.46 -8.85
N LEU A 196 57.64 15.15 -8.10
CA LEU A 196 57.73 15.45 -6.68
C LEU A 196 59.18 15.75 -6.31
N ILE A 197 59.40 16.75 -5.46
CA ILE A 197 60.70 17.04 -4.82
C ILE A 197 60.47 17.38 -3.35
N ASN A 198 61.44 17.12 -2.48
CA ASN A 198 61.36 17.51 -1.07
C ASN A 198 62.14 18.79 -0.71
N GLU A 199 61.92 19.30 0.50
CA GLU A 199 62.59 20.50 1.04
C GLU A 199 64.11 20.42 1.00
N GLN A 200 64.68 19.27 1.33
CA GLN A 200 66.13 19.11 1.33
C GLN A 200 66.72 19.30 -0.08
N LEU A 201 66.02 18.84 -1.13
CA LEU A 201 66.44 19.07 -2.51
C LEU A 201 66.35 20.55 -2.88
N ARG A 202 65.28 21.24 -2.49
CA ARG A 202 65.12 22.70 -2.71
C ARG A 202 66.23 23.48 -2.03
N SER A 203 66.52 23.17 -0.77
CA SER A 203 67.59 23.80 0.01
C SER A 203 68.98 23.51 -0.58
N MET A 204 69.20 22.30 -1.10
CA MET A 204 70.47 21.89 -1.68
C MET A 204 70.76 22.53 -3.04
N PHE A 205 69.73 22.69 -3.89
CA PHE A 205 69.87 23.21 -5.25
C PHE A 205 69.43 24.67 -5.41
N GLY A 206 68.79 25.27 -4.40
CA GLY A 206 68.40 26.68 -4.37
C GLY A 206 67.20 27.05 -5.25
N TYR A 207 66.40 26.07 -5.67
CA TYR A 207 65.22 26.27 -6.52
C TYR A 207 63.92 26.05 -5.75
N ASN A 208 62.87 26.75 -6.14
CA ASN A 208 61.53 26.55 -5.59
C ASN A 208 60.80 25.38 -6.26
N THR A 209 59.78 24.84 -5.58
CA THR A 209 58.94 23.74 -6.09
C THR A 209 58.37 24.04 -7.47
N GLU A 210 57.82 25.24 -7.65
CA GLU A 210 57.18 25.69 -8.89
C GLU A 210 58.15 25.80 -10.08
N GLU A 211 59.44 25.95 -9.83
CA GLU A 211 60.47 26.10 -10.87
C GLU A 211 61.01 24.75 -11.38
N LEU A 212 60.80 23.69 -10.60
CA LEU A 212 61.33 22.35 -10.86
C LEU A 212 60.24 21.34 -11.23
N ILE A 213 59.07 21.39 -10.60
CA ILE A 213 57.95 20.48 -10.93
C ILE A 213 57.53 20.69 -12.38
N GLY A 214 57.34 19.60 -13.13
CA GLY A 214 56.99 19.59 -14.55
C GLY A 214 58.16 19.85 -15.51
N HIS A 215 59.34 20.21 -15.01
CA HIS A 215 60.54 20.40 -15.81
C HIS A 215 61.41 19.13 -15.88
N PRO A 216 62.22 18.96 -16.94
CA PRO A 216 63.14 17.84 -17.06
C PRO A 216 64.19 17.86 -15.94
N VAL A 217 64.51 16.69 -15.41
CA VAL A 217 65.52 16.53 -14.35
C VAL A 217 66.91 17.04 -14.76
N ASP A 218 67.21 17.09 -16.07
CA ASP A 218 68.46 17.64 -16.62
C ASP A 218 68.71 19.11 -16.23
N ARG A 219 67.64 19.85 -15.91
CA ARG A 219 67.74 21.24 -15.46
C ARG A 219 68.51 21.36 -14.14
N LEU A 220 68.39 20.38 -13.24
CA LEU A 220 69.19 20.30 -12.01
C LEU A 220 70.68 20.06 -12.29
N ILE A 221 71.01 19.47 -13.44
CA ILE A 221 72.38 19.19 -13.88
C ILE A 221 72.99 20.42 -14.59
N ALA A 222 72.16 21.19 -15.30
CA ALA A 222 72.58 22.35 -16.10
C ALA A 222 72.82 23.64 -15.28
N GLY A 223 72.13 23.80 -14.14
CA GLY A 223 72.30 24.94 -13.23
C GLY A 223 73.59 24.82 -12.40
N GLY A 224 74.69 25.33 -12.93
CA GLY A 224 76.03 25.16 -12.37
C GLY A 224 76.21 25.61 -10.91
N TRP A 225 76.14 24.67 -9.96
CA TRP A 225 76.98 24.67 -8.76
C TRP A 225 77.38 23.24 -8.36
N ARG A 226 78.69 23.04 -8.15
CA ARG A 226 79.40 21.90 -7.55
C ARG A 226 78.85 20.49 -7.85
N ALA A 227 79.09 20.03 -9.07
CA ALA A 227 79.07 18.62 -9.49
C ALA A 227 80.12 17.72 -8.77
N GLN A 228 80.24 17.80 -7.45
CA GLN A 228 80.96 16.82 -6.62
C GLN A 228 80.06 16.08 -5.63
N THR A 229 78.75 16.32 -5.64
CA THR A 229 77.84 15.50 -4.83
C THR A 229 77.60 14.14 -5.48
N LYS A 230 77.60 13.08 -4.66
CA LYS A 230 77.33 11.70 -5.10
C LYS A 230 76.03 11.60 -5.91
N MET A 231 75.06 12.48 -5.65
CA MET A 231 73.74 12.46 -6.26
C MET A 231 73.71 12.86 -7.74
N ALA A 232 74.41 13.91 -8.17
CA ALA A 232 74.47 14.30 -9.59
C ALA A 232 75.07 13.18 -10.47
N ARG A 233 76.07 12.46 -9.95
CA ARG A 233 76.63 11.26 -10.59
C ARG A 233 75.65 10.09 -10.62
N HIS A 234 74.86 9.90 -9.57
CA HIS A 234 73.84 8.85 -9.51
C HIS A 234 72.72 9.13 -10.51
N ILE A 235 72.18 10.36 -10.54
CA ILE A 235 71.14 10.79 -11.48
C ILE A 235 71.59 10.60 -12.93
N ARG A 236 72.81 11.04 -13.28
CA ARG A 236 73.39 10.83 -14.61
C ARG A 236 73.46 9.33 -14.95
N ARG A 237 73.98 8.50 -14.05
CA ARG A 237 74.06 7.04 -14.25
C ARG A 237 72.69 6.37 -14.38
N THR A 238 71.68 6.79 -13.62
CA THR A 238 70.34 6.21 -13.68
C THR A 238 69.59 6.62 -14.96
N LEU A 239 69.80 7.86 -15.43
CA LEU A 239 69.28 8.31 -16.72
C LEU A 239 69.97 7.59 -17.89
N ASP A 240 71.29 7.41 -17.81
CA ASP A 240 72.08 6.68 -18.81
C ASP A 240 71.77 5.16 -18.83
N GLN A 241 71.15 4.61 -17.77
CA GLN A 241 70.78 3.20 -17.62
C GLN A 241 69.31 2.90 -17.92
N GLN A 242 68.44 3.89 -18.10
CA GLN A 242 67.11 3.62 -18.63
C GLN A 242 67.25 3.24 -20.11
N PRO A 243 66.80 2.04 -20.53
CA PRO A 243 66.75 1.73 -21.95
C PRO A 243 65.85 2.77 -22.59
N THR A 244 66.38 3.46 -23.59
CA THR A 244 65.62 4.31 -24.51
C THR A 244 64.63 3.42 -25.25
N GLY A 245 63.51 3.12 -24.58
CA GLY A 245 62.35 2.45 -25.14
C GLY A 245 61.74 3.40 -26.16
N THR A 246 62.08 3.15 -27.41
CA THR A 246 61.54 3.78 -28.61
C THR A 246 60.02 3.62 -28.69
N SER A 247 59.37 4.77 -28.90
CA SER A 247 58.13 5.00 -29.67
C SER A 247 56.80 4.49 -29.13
#